data_AF-A0A1G3EEB5-F1
#
_entry.id   AF-A0A1G3EEB5-F1
#
_cell.length_a   1.000
_cell.length_b   1.000
_cell.length_c   1.000
_cell.angle_alpha   90.00
_cell.angle_beta   90.00
_cell.angle_gamma   90.00
#
_symmetry.space_group_name_H-M   'P 1'
#
loop_
_entity.id
_entity.type
_entity.pdbx_description
1 polymer ?
#
loop_
_entity_poly.entity_id
_entity_poly.type
_entity_poly.pdbx_seq_one_letter_code
_entity_poly.pdbx_strand_id
1 'polypeptide(L)' 'MILQTIKASVLKFVKDEDGLTVVEYAVAGGLIAAVTVAAFRALGITVTGVITGIDAALAG' A
#
# COMPACT_ATOMS: atom_id res chain seq x y z
N MET A 1 -32.10 30.51 -9.93
CA MET A 1 -31.32 29.41 -10.54
C MET A 1 -29.84 29.51 -10.21
N ILE A 2 -29.18 30.65 -10.44
CA ILE A 2 -27.74 30.85 -10.17
C ILE A 2 -27.33 30.51 -8.71
N LEU A 3 -28.07 31.00 -7.72
CA LEU A 3 -27.76 30.73 -6.30
C LEU A 3 -27.86 29.24 -5.92
N GLN A 4 -28.79 28.51 -6.54
CA GLN A 4 -28.92 27.05 -6.32
C GLN A 4 -27.75 26.30 -6.96
N THR A 5 -27.30 26.74 -8.13
CA THR A 5 -26.11 26.20 -8.80
C THR A 5 -24.85 26.45 -7.96
N ILE A 6 -24.66 27.65 -7.42
CA ILE A 6 -23.52 27.98 -6.55
C ILE A 6 -23.53 27.11 -5.29
N LYS A 7 -24.70 26.97 -4.63
CA LYS A 7 -24.85 26.10 -3.45
C LYS A 7 -24.46 24.65 -3.75
N ALA A 8 -24.89 24.12 -4.91
CA ALA A 8 -24.54 22.76 -5.33
C ALA A 8 -23.04 22.61 -5.60
N SER A 9 -22.39 23.59 -6.24
CA SER A 9 -20.95 23.58 -6.50
C SER A 9 -20.12 23.60 -5.21
N VAL A 10 -20.51 24.42 -4.23
CA VAL A 10 -19.83 24.50 -2.92
C VAL A 10 -20.01 23.20 -2.12
N LEU A 11 -21.22 22.64 -2.12
CA LEU A 11 -21.50 21.37 -1.42
C LEU A 11 -20.72 20.20 -2.04
N LYS A 12 -20.54 20.23 -3.37
CA LYS A 12 -19.71 19.26 -4.09
C LYS A 12 -18.23 19.42 -3.73
N PHE A 13 -17.72 20.64 -3.73
CA PHE A 13 -16.34 20.94 -3.36
C PHE A 13 -15.99 20.45 -1.95
N VAL A 14 -16.86 20.73 -0.97
CA VAL A 14 -16.65 20.25 0.42
C VAL A 14 -16.65 18.72 0.50
N LYS A 15 -17.54 18.05 -0.25
CA LYS A 15 -17.56 16.57 -0.29
C LYS A 15 -16.34 15.95 -0.99
N ASP A 16 -15.81 16.62 -2.00
CA ASP A 16 -14.64 16.16 -2.74
C ASP A 16 -13.35 16.33 -1.90
N GLU A 17 -13.34 17.24 -0.91
CA GLU A 17 -12.25 17.47 0.05
C GLU A 17 -12.43 16.76 1.41
N ASP A 18 -13.65 16.32 1.78
CA ASP A 18 -13.95 15.58 3.03
C ASP A 18 -13.51 14.10 2.98
N GLY A 19 -13.22 13.58 1.79
CA GLY A 19 -12.56 12.28 1.64
C GLY A 19 -11.05 12.45 1.80
N LEU A 20 -10.42 11.62 2.63
CA LEU A 20 -8.96 11.46 2.66
C LEU A 20 -8.49 11.42 1.19
N THR A 21 -7.73 12.43 0.77
CA THR A 21 -7.52 12.74 -0.64
C THR A 21 -7.02 11.50 -1.38
N VAL A 22 -7.33 11.32 -2.66
CA VAL A 22 -6.87 10.16 -3.46
C VAL A 22 -5.35 9.92 -3.30
N VAL A 23 -4.59 10.99 -3.05
CA VAL A 23 -3.16 10.99 -2.79
C VAL A 23 -2.80 10.26 -1.48
N GLU A 24 -3.53 10.51 -0.39
CA GLU A 24 -3.28 9.86 0.90
C GLU A 24 -3.60 8.36 0.87
N TYR A 25 -4.66 7.96 0.18
CA TYR A 25 -4.94 6.53 -0.06
C TYR A 25 -3.88 5.88 -0.96
N ALA A 26 -3.37 6.59 -1.96
CA ALA A 26 -2.29 6.08 -2.80
C ALA A 26 -1.00 5.88 -1.98
N VAL A 27 -0.69 6.79 -1.06
CA VAL A 27 0.46 6.68 -0.15
C VAL A 27 0.28 5.51 0.82
N ALA A 28 -0.90 5.38 1.44
CA ALA A 28 -1.20 4.27 2.34
C ALA A 28 -1.13 2.92 1.61
N GLY A 29 -1.75 2.82 0.42
CA GLY A 29 -1.69 1.62 -0.41
C GLY A 29 -0.27 1.28 -0.86
N GLY A 30 0.53 2.29 -1.22
CA GLY A 30 1.94 2.13 -1.58
C GLY A 30 2.80 1.62 -0.42
N LEU A 31 2.59 2.14 0.79
CA LEU A 31 3.32 1.71 1.97
C LEU A 31 2.98 0.26 2.35
N ILE A 32 1.70 -0.12 2.28
CA ILE A 32 1.26 -1.51 2.52
C ILE A 32 1.93 -2.44 1.51
N ALA A 33 1.89 -2.11 0.22
CA ALA A 33 2.52 -2.91 -0.83
C ALA A 33 4.04 -3.05 -0.61
N ALA A 34 4.72 -1.98 -0.23
CA ALA A 34 6.16 -1.99 0.06
C ALA A 34 6.49 -2.92 1.24
N VAL A 35 5.73 -2.85 2.34
CA VAL A 35 5.89 -3.73 3.51
C VAL A 35 5.65 -5.19 3.13
N THR A 36 4.61 -5.47 2.34
CA THR A 36 4.34 -6.83 1.86
C THR A 36 5.52 -7.37 1.05
N VAL A 37 6.06 -6.61 0.09
CA VAL A 37 7.23 -7.01 -0.70
C VAL A 37 8.45 -7.26 0.20
N ALA A 38 8.70 -6.40 1.18
CA ALA A 38 9.80 -6.56 2.12
C ALA A 38 9.67 -7.85 2.95
N ALA A 39 8.47 -8.14 3.46
CA ALA A 39 8.19 -9.35 4.23
C ALA A 39 8.43 -10.63 3.41
N PHE A 40 7.93 -10.67 2.17
CA PHE A 40 8.16 -11.82 1.28
C PHE A 40 9.62 -12.00 0.88
N ARG A 41 10.37 -10.90 0.68
CA ARG A 41 11.83 -10.98 0.46
C ARG A 41 12.57 -11.56 1.67
N ALA A 42 12.25 -11.09 2.87
CA ALA A 42 12.87 -11.60 4.09
C ALA A 42 12.56 -13.09 4.31
N LEU A 43 11.31 -13.50 4.05
CA LEU A 43 10.91 -14.90 4.08
C LEU A 43 11.71 -15.72 3.06
N GLY A 44 11.82 -15.24 1.81
CA GLY A 44 12.59 -15.90 0.77
C GLY A 44 14.05 -16.11 1.16
N ILE A 45 14.72 -15.08 1.67
CA ILE A 45 16.11 -15.17 2.16
C ILE A 45 16.24 -16.22 3.26
N THR A 46 15.32 -16.22 4.23
CA THR A 46 15.33 -17.17 5.34
C THR A 46 15.17 -18.60 4.84
N VAL A 47 14.19 -18.84 3.96
CA VAL A 47 13.94 -20.18 3.38
C VAL A 47 15.13 -20.66 2.57
N THR A 48 15.70 -19.81 1.71
CA THR A 48 16.91 -20.16 0.95
C THR A 48 18.06 -20.52 1.88
N GLY A 49 18.30 -19.74 2.94
CA GLY A 49 19.34 -20.03 3.92
C GLY A 49 19.16 -21.38 4.60
N VAL A 50 17.93 -21.73 5.00
CA VAL A 50 17.62 -23.04 5.59
C VAL A 50 17.89 -24.17 4.60
N ILE A 51 17.40 -24.05 3.36
CA ILE A 51 17.59 -25.08 2.33
C ILE A 51 19.07 -25.27 2.03
N THR A 52 19.82 -24.20 1.82
CA THR A 52 21.27 -24.28 1.58
C THR A 52 22.01 -24.90 2.76
N GLY A 53 21.57 -24.62 4.00
CA GLY A 53 22.13 -25.25 5.19
C GLY A 53 21.89 -26.76 5.23
N ILE A 54 20.69 -27.21 4.84
CA ILE A 54 20.36 -28.63 4.70
C ILE A 54 21.22 -29.28 3.60
N ASP A 55 21.30 -28.66 2.43
CA ASP A 55 22.10 -29.16 1.31
C ASP A 55 23.58 -29.33 1.71
N ALA A 56 24.13 -28.35 2.44
CA ALA A 56 25.49 -28.42 2.96
C ALA A 56 25.67 -29.56 3.98
N ALA A 57 24.72 -29.74 4.90
CA ALA A 57 24.77 -30.82 5.90
C ALA A 57 24.64 -32.21 5.26
N LEU A 58 23.94 -32.33 4.14
CA LEU A 58 23.82 -33.58 3.38
C LEU A 58 25.06 -33.87 2.51
N ALA A 59 25.84 -32.84 2.17
CA ALA A 59 27.02 -32.98 1.32
C ALA A 59 28.24 -33.57 2.06
N GLY A 60 28.27 -33.59 3.40
CA GLY A 60 29.30 -34.26 4.21
C GLY A 60 29.83 -33.43 5.37
#